data_AF-A0A954UTD8-F1
#
_entry.id   AF-A0A954UTD8-F1
#
_cell.length_a   1.000
_cell.length_b   1.000
_cell.length_c   1.000
_cell.angle_alpha   90.00
_cell.angle_beta   90.00
_cell.angle_gamma   90.00
#
_symmetry.space_group_name_H-M   'P 1'
#
loop_
_entity.id
_entity.type
_entity.pdbx_description
1 polymer ?
#
loop_
_entity_poly.entity_id
_entity_poly.type
_entity_poly.pdbx_seq_one_letter_code
_entity_poly.pdbx_strand_id
1 'polypeptide(L)'
;MTRRQQKQPENNQRRFVRCAVYTRKSTEEGLEQEFNSLDAQREAGEAYIKSQVHEGWELIETRYDDGGFTGANMERPALQQ
;
A
#
# COMPACT_ATOMS: atom_id res chain seq x y z
N MET A 1 15.10 -51.54 13.56
CA MET A 1 15.81 -50.44 12.87
C MET A 1 14.77 -49.52 12.23
N THR A 2 14.20 -48.60 12.99
CA THR A 2 13.12 -47.71 12.53
C THR A 2 13.76 -46.41 12.03
N ARG A 3 13.78 -46.23 10.71
CA ARG A 3 14.32 -45.06 10.02
C ARG A 3 13.47 -43.84 10.39
N ARG A 4 13.93 -43.04 11.36
CA ARG A 4 13.36 -41.73 11.67
C ARG A 4 13.44 -40.86 10.40
N GLN A 5 12.29 -40.54 9.81
CA GLN A 5 12.19 -39.51 8.78
C GLN A 5 12.52 -38.16 9.43
N GLN A 6 13.66 -37.59 9.06
CA GLN A 6 13.99 -36.20 9.37
C GLN A 6 12.99 -35.29 8.65
N LYS A 7 12.11 -34.61 9.40
CA LYS A 7 11.35 -33.48 8.89
C LYS A 7 12.34 -32.41 8.45
N GLN A 8 12.26 -31.99 7.19
CA GLN A 8 13.01 -30.84 6.70
C GLN A 8 12.55 -29.57 7.44
N PRO A 9 13.44 -28.62 7.76
CA PRO A 9 13.04 -27.39 8.39
C PRO A 9 12.16 -26.60 7.42
N GLU A 10 10.93 -26.28 7.85
CA GLU A 10 10.07 -25.37 7.11
C GLU A 10 10.79 -24.03 6.96
N ASN A 11 11.00 -23.61 5.70
CA ASN A 11 11.69 -22.38 5.37
C ASN A 11 10.82 -21.19 5.81
N ASN A 12 10.96 -20.78 7.08
CA ASN A 12 10.27 -19.63 7.67
C ASN A 12 10.89 -18.31 7.20
N GLN A 13 11.00 -18.12 5.89
CA GLN A 13 11.27 -16.82 5.31
C GLN A 13 9.97 -16.03 5.38
N ARG A 14 9.82 -15.16 6.40
CA ARG A 14 8.75 -14.17 6.42
C ARG A 14 8.80 -13.41 5.09
N ARG A 15 7.80 -13.60 4.25
CA ARG A 15 7.76 -13.02 2.92
C ARG A 15 7.47 -11.54 3.06
N PHE A 16 8.37 -10.69 2.60
CA PHE A 16 8.12 -9.25 2.53
C PHE A 16 6.98 -8.98 1.54
N VAL A 17 5.97 -8.25 1.99
CA VAL A 17 4.82 -7.81 1.19
C VAL A 17 4.99 -6.31 0.95
N ARG A 18 5.35 -5.93 -0.27
CA ARG A 18 5.44 -4.52 -0.66
C ARG A 18 4.04 -3.95 -0.87
N CYS A 19 3.75 -2.85 -0.20
CA CYS A 19 2.46 -2.20 -0.22
C CYS A 19 2.58 -0.79 -0.82
N ALA A 20 1.58 -0.38 -1.59
CA ALA A 20 1.43 0.98 -2.08
C ALA A 20 0.09 1.54 -1.60
N VAL A 21 0.04 2.86 -1.37
CA VAL A 21 -1.21 3.57 -1.09
C VAL A 21 -1.53 4.43 -2.30
N TYR A 22 -2.71 4.18 -2.88
CA TYR A 22 -3.28 4.96 -3.96
C TYR A 22 -4.39 5.85 -3.41
N THR A 23 -4.32 7.16 -3.68
CA THR A 23 -5.34 8.12 -3.25
C THR A 23 -5.95 8.84 -4.46
N ARG A 24 -7.23 9.23 -4.33
CA ARG A 24 -7.94 9.96 -5.38
C ARG A 24 -8.91 10.98 -4.81
N LYS A 25 -9.04 12.12 -5.49
CA LYS A 25 -10.08 13.13 -5.27
C LYS A 25 -10.72 13.49 -6.61
N SER A 26 -12.04 13.57 -6.69
CA SER A 26 -12.75 13.91 -7.94
C SER A 26 -12.68 15.38 -8.32
N THR A 27 -12.30 16.25 -7.39
CA THR A 27 -12.27 17.71 -7.59
C THR A 27 -10.89 18.25 -7.31
N GLU A 28 -10.58 19.39 -7.91
CA GLU A 28 -9.35 20.14 -7.64
C GLU A 28 -9.48 21.06 -6.42
N GLU A 29 -10.70 21.27 -5.93
CA GLU A 29 -11.00 22.11 -4.77
C GLU A 29 -10.15 21.71 -3.57
N GLY A 30 -9.34 22.63 -3.02
CA GLY A 30 -8.57 22.36 -1.81
C GLY A 30 -7.35 21.47 -2.01
N LEU A 31 -6.94 21.18 -3.25
CA LEU A 31 -5.66 20.48 -3.52
C LEU A 31 -4.45 21.38 -3.23
N GLU A 32 -4.64 22.70 -3.27
CA GLU A 32 -3.62 23.71 -2.96
C GLU A 32 -3.33 23.84 -1.45
N GLN A 33 -4.17 23.26 -0.60
CA GLN A 33 -3.98 23.28 0.85
C GLN A 33 -2.77 22.42 1.22
N GLU A 34 -2.01 22.88 2.22
CA GLU A 34 -0.85 22.16 2.78
C GLU A 34 -1.22 20.75 3.24
N PHE A 35 -2.45 20.56 3.70
CA PHE A 35 -3.02 19.27 4.04
C PHE A 35 -4.43 19.17 3.48
N ASN A 36 -4.69 18.15 2.66
CA ASN A 36 -6.00 17.94 2.07
C ASN A 36 -6.47 16.48 2.23
N SER A 37 -7.62 16.16 1.64
CA SER A 37 -8.23 14.84 1.78
C SER A 37 -7.41 13.70 1.17
N LEU A 38 -6.49 13.96 0.24
CA LEU A 38 -5.55 12.95 -0.26
C LEU A 38 -4.55 12.57 0.84
N ASP A 39 -4.03 13.55 1.58
CA ASP A 39 -3.10 13.31 2.69
C ASP A 39 -3.78 12.53 3.81
N ALA A 40 -4.99 12.91 4.20
CA ALA A 40 -5.75 12.17 5.20
C ALA A 40 -6.02 10.70 4.78
N GLN A 41 -6.37 10.47 3.51
CA GLN A 41 -6.53 9.11 2.97
C GLN A 41 -5.22 8.33 3.02
N ARG A 42 -4.12 9.00 2.67
CA ARG A 42 -2.80 8.40 2.68
C ARG A 42 -2.36 8.01 4.07
N GLU A 43 -2.42 8.93 5.04
CA GLU A 43 -2.06 8.65 6.43
C GLU A 43 -2.84 7.45 6.99
N ALA A 44 -4.13 7.34 6.67
CA ALA A 44 -4.94 6.18 7.05
C ALA A 44 -4.41 4.88 6.43
N GLY A 45 -4.05 4.88 5.15
CA GLY A 45 -3.46 3.73 4.47
C GLY A 45 -2.08 3.35 5.00
N GLU A 46 -1.22 4.33 5.26
CA GLU A 46 0.12 4.12 5.84
C GLU A 46 0.01 3.55 7.27
N ALA A 47 -0.89 4.10 8.09
CA ALA A 47 -1.16 3.58 9.43
C ALA A 47 -1.66 2.13 9.39
N TYR A 48 -2.52 1.79 8.42
CA TYR A 48 -2.99 0.44 8.24
C TYR A 48 -1.84 -0.51 7.85
N ILE A 49 -1.02 -0.16 6.85
CA ILE A 49 0.15 -0.96 6.46
C ILE A 49 1.10 -1.15 7.65
N LYS A 50 1.35 -0.08 8.41
CA LYS A 50 2.19 -0.12 9.61
C LYS A 50 1.65 -1.08 10.67
N SER A 51 0.33 -1.19 10.81
CA SER A 51 -0.29 -2.16 11.73
C SER A 51 -0.02 -3.62 11.32
N GLN A 52 0.28 -3.87 10.04
CA GLN A 52 0.53 -5.19 9.45
C GLN A 52 2.03 -5.54 9.33
N VAL A 53 2.93 -4.76 9.94
CA VAL A 53 4.38 -5.02 9.90
C VAL A 53 4.75 -6.43 10.39
N HIS A 54 3.99 -6.98 11.34
CA HIS A 54 4.21 -8.34 11.85
C HIS A 54 3.97 -9.43 10.78
N GLU A 55 3.09 -9.16 9.80
CA GLU A 55 2.82 -9.96 8.61
C GLU A 55 3.83 -9.70 7.48
N GLY A 56 4.87 -8.90 7.73
CA GLY A 56 5.92 -8.58 6.76
C GLY A 56 5.55 -7.50 5.75
N TRP A 57 4.53 -6.69 6.04
CA TRP A 57 4.11 -5.60 5.15
C TRP A 57 5.05 -4.40 5.26
N GLU A 58 5.38 -3.82 4.11
CA GLU A 58 6.27 -2.68 3.99
C GLU A 58 5.76 -1.70 2.94
N LEU A 59 5.57 -0.45 3.33
CA LEU A 59 5.15 0.63 2.43
C LEU A 59 6.30 1.03 1.50
N ILE A 60 6.01 1.18 0.21
CA ILE A 60 6.96 1.75 -0.75
C ILE A 60 6.95 3.28 -0.72
N GLU A 61 8.09 3.91 -0.99
CA GLU A 61 8.27 5.36 -0.92
C GLU A 61 7.42 6.12 -1.96
N THR A 62 7.21 5.52 -3.14
CA THR A 62 6.48 6.14 -4.25
C THR A 62 5.07 6.54 -3.84
N ARG A 63 4.70 7.80 -4.07
CA ARG A 63 3.32 8.28 -3.90
C ARG A 63 2.51 8.10 -5.18
N TYR A 64 1.27 7.66 -5.02
CA TYR A 64 0.30 7.52 -6.10
C TYR A 64 -0.97 8.30 -5.76
N ASP A 65 -0.97 9.59 -6.12
CA ASP A 65 -2.04 10.52 -5.76
C ASP A 65 -2.66 11.12 -7.03
N ASP A 66 -3.98 10.97 -7.21
CA ASP A 66 -4.74 11.54 -8.33
C ASP A 66 -5.77 12.57 -7.82
N GLY A 67 -5.39 13.84 -7.77
CA GLY A 67 -6.30 14.95 -7.50
C GLY A 67 -7.00 15.47 -8.77
N GLY A 68 -8.31 15.71 -8.71
CA GLY A 68 -9.08 16.20 -9.86
C GLY A 68 -9.51 15.12 -10.86
N PHE A 69 -9.29 13.84 -10.57
CA PHE A 69 -9.58 12.75 -11.51
C PHE A 69 -10.89 12.03 -11.19
N THR A 70 -11.66 11.70 -12.23
CA THR A 70 -12.90 10.92 -12.10
C THR A 70 -12.64 9.49 -11.64
N GLY A 71 -13.60 8.91 -10.91
CA GLY A 71 -13.61 7.48 -10.60
C GLY A 71 -14.22 6.62 -11.72
N ALA A 72 -14.69 7.22 -12.81
CA ALA A 72 -15.44 6.53 -13.85
C ALA A 72 -14.58 5.77 -14.87
N ASN A 73 -13.26 6.01 -14.91
CA ASN A 73 -12.35 5.37 -15.85
C ASN A 73 -10.97 5.08 -15.21
N MET A 74 -10.06 4.50 -15.99
CA MET A 74 -8.69 4.17 -15.58
C MET A 74 -7.66 5.18 -16.13
N GLU A 75 -8.11 6.30 -16.70
CA GLU A 75 -7.26 7.37 -17.27
C GLU A 75 -6.76 8.27 -16.14
N ARG A 76 -5.90 7.69 -15.31
CA ARG A 76 -5.49 8.20 -14.01
C ARG A 76 -3.98 8.06 -13.88
N PRO A 77 -3.21 9.16 -14.00
CA PRO A 77 -1.75 9.11 -14.13
C PRO A 77 -1.05 8.37 -13.00
N ALA A 78 -1.48 8.56 -11.75
CA ALA A 78 -0.89 7.83 -10.64
C ALA A 78 -1.28 6.34 -10.67
N LEU A 79 -2.48 6.00 -11.11
CA LEU A 79 -2.91 4.60 -11.21
C LEU A 79 -2.21 3.80 -12.32
N GLN A 80 -1.71 4.47 -13.36
CA GLN A 80 -1.11 3.83 -14.53
C GLN A 80 0.40 3.58 -14.44
N GLN A 81 1.06 4.05 -13.38
CA GLN A 81 2.49 3.83 -13.12
C GLN A 81 2.76 2.41 -12.64
#